data_AF-A0A955CS44-F1
#
_entry.id   AF-A0A955CS44-F1
#
_cell.length_a   1.000
_cell.length_b   1.000
_cell.length_c   1.000
_cell.angle_alpha   90.00
_cell.angle_beta   90.00
_cell.angle_gamma   90.00
#
_symmetry.space_group_name_H-M   'P 1'
#
loop_
_entity.id
_entity.type
_entity.pdbx_description
1 polymer ?
#
loop_
_entity_poly.entity_id
_entity_poly.type
_entity_poly.pdbx_seq_one_letter_code
_entity_poly.pdbx_strand_id
1 'polypeptide(L)'
;MNAILSWAKSNLVIVILMAVAIVALPVGWFFSSGMNKNLRESRTNQVQGAKSQLDNVSQVEYSDINDGFGGQPVSLSSAPHDQLTQVFAQRRQQQEQEIRKVVEAVQVIGHESRDMLVDGLFPKAPEDVTQRNSLLNQMVKELEWRGANDRTSAYGRLLSMVRAGTPPDGAMLGERLNDLKATETTRIQQSGNQLTPDDEDAIADKLIGVRLGQYKLRADELSTYMQQDAFLYTNDARVPPFAPNTYGRIPKYEECFVWQYDYWILRDVLRAVVKANSNENGEPTSVPDSTVKRITRVLQNRSDYLTLIEKAEADKANGQAGSMMEITFGLESEQLEPDYTESVSGRVLSNGLYETRLVDITVIASFAKLPKLFEAINTTGIMSIVGMQMEAVDIEKDLNQGFYYGDEYVVQVELNIEVVYQRSWFSQYIPDSIKEVIGMPVEKPEENFEDIG
;
A
#
# COMPACT_ATOMS: atom_id res chain seq x y z
N MET A 1 -58.56 78.45 -49.50
CA MET A 1 -58.34 76.97 -49.50
C MET A 1 -58.77 76.27 -50.79
N ASN A 2 -59.89 76.64 -51.43
CA ASN A 2 -60.40 75.92 -52.62
C ASN A 2 -59.51 76.02 -53.88
N ALA A 3 -58.74 77.11 -54.04
CA ALA A 3 -57.85 77.27 -55.21
C ALA A 3 -56.66 76.30 -55.20
N ILE A 4 -56.07 76.04 -54.03
CA ILE A 4 -54.93 75.11 -53.87
C ILE A 4 -55.39 73.66 -54.09
N LEU A 5 -56.59 73.31 -53.62
CA LEU A 5 -57.19 71.99 -53.82
C LEU A 5 -57.55 71.70 -55.30
N SER A 6 -57.97 72.71 -56.06
CA SER A 6 -58.23 72.53 -57.50
C SER A 6 -56.93 72.34 -58.29
N TRP A 7 -55.91 73.14 -57.97
CA TRP A 7 -54.58 73.02 -58.61
C TRP A 7 -53.90 71.68 -58.31
N ALA A 8 -53.97 71.20 -57.07
CA ALA A 8 -53.43 69.90 -56.67
C ALA A 8 -54.13 68.71 -57.37
N LYS A 9 -55.45 68.80 -57.62
CA LYS A 9 -56.18 67.79 -58.37
C LYS A 9 -55.82 67.77 -59.86
N SER A 10 -55.54 68.93 -60.43
CA SER A 10 -55.17 69.02 -61.86
C SER A 10 -53.70 68.69 -62.14
N ASN A 11 -52.83 68.77 -61.13
CA ASN A 11 -51.39 68.49 -61.22
C ASN A 11 -50.95 67.35 -60.28
N LEU A 12 -51.81 66.34 -60.11
CA LEU A 12 -51.66 65.25 -59.14
C LEU A 12 -50.31 64.51 -59.26
N VAL A 13 -49.82 64.30 -60.48
CA VAL A 13 -48.54 63.63 -60.75
C VAL A 13 -47.36 64.42 -60.17
N ILE A 14 -47.36 65.75 -60.30
CA ILE A 14 -46.29 66.61 -59.79
C ILE A 14 -46.30 66.60 -58.25
N VAL A 15 -47.49 66.64 -57.63
CA VAL A 15 -47.64 66.60 -56.18
C VAL A 15 -47.17 65.26 -55.61
N ILE A 16 -47.49 64.14 -56.28
CA ILE A 16 -47.01 62.81 -55.88
C ILE A 16 -45.48 62.72 -56.00
N LEU A 17 -44.90 63.20 -57.11
CA LEU A 17 -43.44 63.19 -57.28
C LEU A 17 -42.71 64.06 -56.26
N MET A 18 -43.27 65.21 -55.88
CA MET A 18 -42.71 66.07 -54.83
C MET A 18 -42.80 65.40 -53.45
N ALA A 19 -43.93 64.76 -53.14
CA ALA A 19 -44.10 64.01 -51.89
C ALA A 19 -43.13 62.82 -51.82
N VAL A 20 -42.95 62.08 -52.91
CA VAL A 20 -41.97 60.98 -53.00
C VAL A 20 -40.54 61.50 -52.84
N ALA A 21 -40.18 62.63 -53.45
CA ALA A 21 -38.86 63.23 -53.29
C ALA A 21 -38.58 63.67 -51.84
N ILE A 22 -39.58 64.25 -51.16
CA ILE A 22 -39.46 64.68 -49.75
C ILE A 22 -39.36 63.47 -48.81
N VAL A 23 -40.06 62.38 -49.09
CA VAL A 23 -40.00 61.15 -48.28
C VAL A 23 -38.73 60.33 -48.56
N ALA A 24 -38.22 60.35 -49.79
CA ALA A 24 -37.03 59.58 -50.18
C ALA A 24 -35.75 60.04 -49.46
N LEU A 25 -35.62 61.33 -49.15
CA LEU A 25 -34.43 61.87 -48.45
C LEU A 25 -34.24 61.33 -47.02
N PRO A 26 -35.23 61.42 -46.10
CA PRO A 26 -35.10 60.87 -44.76
C PRO A 26 -35.04 59.33 -44.77
N VAL A 27 -35.73 58.66 -45.68
CA VAL A 27 -35.64 57.20 -45.84
C VAL A 27 -34.23 56.79 -46.29
N GLY A 28 -33.66 57.47 -47.29
CA GLY A 28 -32.29 57.22 -47.74
C GLY A 28 -31.25 57.46 -46.65
N TRP A 29 -31.42 58.51 -45.84
CA TRP A 29 -30.53 58.78 -44.70
C TRP A 29 -30.63 57.68 -43.63
N PHE A 30 -31.84 57.26 -43.27
CA PHE A 30 -32.06 56.17 -42.31
C PHE A 30 -31.42 54.86 -42.75
N PHE A 31 -31.63 54.45 -44.02
CA PHE A 31 -30.98 53.24 -44.55
C PHE A 31 -29.46 53.37 -44.65
N SER A 32 -28.93 54.53 -45.05
CA SER A 32 -27.47 54.72 -45.13
C SER A 32 -26.82 54.68 -43.75
N SER A 33 -27.45 55.25 -42.72
CA SER A 33 -26.94 55.24 -41.35
C SER A 33 -26.97 53.84 -40.73
N GLY A 34 -28.04 53.06 -40.99
CA GLY A 34 -28.13 51.65 -40.60
C GLY A 34 -27.06 50.79 -41.26
N MET A 35 -26.85 50.94 -42.58
CA MET A 35 -25.79 50.22 -43.29
C MET A 35 -24.39 50.59 -42.79
N ASN A 36 -24.14 51.87 -42.50
CA ASN A 36 -22.83 52.33 -42.01
C ASN A 36 -22.54 51.85 -40.58
N LYS A 37 -23.58 51.77 -39.73
CA LYS A 37 -23.48 51.18 -38.38
C LYS A 37 -23.17 49.69 -38.46
N ASN A 38 -23.88 48.93 -39.28
CA ASN A 38 -23.65 47.49 -39.48
C ASN A 38 -22.26 47.21 -40.05
N LEU A 39 -21.76 48.06 -40.98
CA LEU A 39 -20.41 47.93 -41.52
C LEU A 39 -19.35 48.16 -40.44
N ARG A 40 -19.53 49.18 -39.59
CA ARG A 40 -18.63 49.45 -38.48
C ARG A 40 -18.64 48.32 -37.46
N GLU A 41 -19.80 47.84 -37.05
CA GLU A 41 -19.92 46.71 -36.11
C GLU A 41 -19.29 45.44 -36.68
N SER A 42 -19.55 45.12 -37.96
CA SER A 42 -18.93 43.96 -38.62
C SER A 42 -17.41 44.07 -38.71
N ARG A 43 -16.87 45.25 -39.03
CA ARG A 43 -15.42 45.49 -39.05
C ARG A 43 -14.80 45.44 -37.64
N THR A 44 -15.45 46.01 -36.63
CA THR A 44 -14.98 45.94 -35.24
C THR A 44 -14.96 44.50 -34.76
N ASN A 45 -16.00 43.71 -35.04
CA ASN A 45 -16.07 42.30 -34.68
C ASN A 45 -15.01 41.46 -35.41
N GLN A 46 -14.75 41.73 -36.69
CA GLN A 46 -13.67 41.07 -37.42
C GLN A 46 -12.29 41.43 -36.88
N VAL A 47 -12.05 42.71 -36.55
CA VAL A 47 -10.78 43.16 -35.95
C VAL A 47 -10.61 42.58 -34.54
N GLN A 48 -11.68 42.51 -33.75
CA GLN A 48 -11.65 41.95 -32.40
C GLN A 48 -11.46 40.42 -32.44
N GLY A 49 -12.08 39.73 -33.39
CA GLY A 49 -11.87 38.30 -33.64
C GLY A 49 -10.47 37.98 -34.18
N ALA A 50 -9.95 38.79 -35.09
CA ALA A 50 -8.58 38.66 -35.57
C ALA A 50 -7.56 38.96 -34.46
N LYS A 51 -7.85 39.95 -33.60
CA LYS A 51 -7.03 40.28 -32.44
C LYS A 51 -7.04 39.16 -31.39
N SER A 52 -8.19 38.58 -31.07
CA SER A 52 -8.25 37.44 -30.14
C SER A 52 -7.58 36.19 -30.69
N GLN A 53 -7.67 35.94 -31.99
CA GLN A 53 -6.90 34.87 -32.64
C GLN A 53 -5.39 35.14 -32.58
N LEU A 54 -4.95 36.39 -32.79
CA LEU A 54 -3.55 36.76 -32.66
C LEU A 54 -3.06 36.65 -31.20
N ASP A 55 -3.87 37.09 -30.24
CA ASP A 55 -3.58 37.01 -28.80
C ASP A 55 -3.52 35.54 -28.34
N ASN A 56 -4.39 34.67 -28.85
CA ASN A 56 -4.40 33.23 -28.54
C ASN A 56 -3.27 32.44 -29.22
N VAL A 57 -2.79 32.87 -30.39
CA VAL A 57 -1.65 32.25 -31.08
C VAL A 57 -0.30 32.77 -30.54
N SER A 58 -0.31 33.94 -29.91
CA SER A 58 0.90 34.61 -29.40
C SER A 58 1.17 34.35 -27.92
N GLN A 59 0.40 33.53 -27.23
CA GLN A 59 0.68 33.12 -25.85
C GLN A 59 0.94 31.61 -25.78
N VAL A 60 2.11 31.26 -25.25
CA VAL A 60 2.49 29.89 -24.90
C VAL A 60 2.48 29.80 -23.38
N GLU A 61 1.77 28.80 -22.86
CA GLU A 61 1.82 28.48 -21.45
C GLU A 61 3.06 27.62 -21.17
N TYR A 62 3.96 28.17 -20.36
CA TYR A 62 5.12 27.46 -19.85
C TYR A 62 4.79 26.93 -18.46
N SER A 63 4.64 25.61 -18.34
CA SER A 63 4.40 24.94 -17.06
C SER A 63 5.48 23.90 -16.75
N ASP A 64 5.92 23.93 -15.50
CA ASP A 64 6.72 22.87 -14.89
C ASP A 64 5.83 21.64 -14.62
N ILE A 65 6.43 20.44 -14.45
CA ILE A 65 5.69 19.24 -14.08
C ILE A 65 5.13 19.43 -12.67
N ASN A 66 3.84 19.17 -12.48
CA ASN A 66 3.26 19.05 -11.14
C ASN A 66 3.80 17.76 -10.51
N ASP A 67 4.72 17.89 -9.57
CA ASP A 67 5.39 16.75 -8.92
C ASP A 67 4.54 16.11 -7.81
N GLY A 68 3.39 16.70 -7.47
CA GLY A 68 2.48 16.17 -6.44
C GLY A 68 2.98 16.32 -5.00
N PHE A 69 4.14 16.97 -4.76
CA PHE A 69 4.72 17.16 -3.42
C PHE A 69 4.31 18.48 -2.74
N GLY A 70 3.16 19.05 -3.14
CA GLY A 70 2.58 20.25 -2.53
C GLY A 70 3.14 21.58 -3.05
N GLY A 71 4.02 21.57 -4.04
CA GLY A 71 4.41 22.76 -4.79
C GLY A 71 3.33 23.13 -5.82
N GLN A 72 2.86 24.37 -5.84
CA GLN A 72 2.05 24.85 -6.96
C GLN A 72 2.94 24.89 -8.21
N PRO A 73 2.53 24.27 -9.33
CA PRO A 73 3.32 24.31 -10.55
C PRO A 73 3.50 25.77 -10.98
N VAL A 74 4.74 26.14 -11.30
CA VAL A 74 5.01 27.47 -11.85
C VAL A 74 4.48 27.49 -13.28
N SER A 75 3.30 28.09 -13.48
CA SER A 75 2.75 28.38 -14.81
C SER A 75 3.03 29.84 -15.17
N LEU A 76 3.62 30.06 -16.33
CA LEU A 76 3.87 31.38 -16.91
C LEU A 76 3.28 31.41 -18.32
N SER A 77 2.21 32.17 -18.52
CA SER A 77 1.72 32.51 -19.86
C SER A 77 2.52 33.70 -20.40
N SER A 78 3.25 33.51 -21.50
CA SER A 78 4.01 34.57 -22.15
C SER A 78 4.09 34.36 -23.65
N ALA A 79 4.56 35.37 -24.38
CA ALA A 79 4.84 35.19 -25.80
C ALA A 79 5.98 34.18 -26.02
N PRO A 80 5.98 33.42 -27.12
CA PRO A 80 7.05 32.48 -27.44
C PRO A 80 8.41 33.17 -27.36
N HIS A 81 9.24 32.76 -26.40
CA HIS A 81 10.55 33.34 -26.16
C HIS A 81 11.58 32.23 -26.03
N ASP A 82 12.56 32.18 -26.93
CA ASP A 82 13.53 31.08 -27.01
C ASP A 82 14.25 30.78 -25.69
N GLN A 83 14.65 31.83 -24.95
CA GLN A 83 15.27 31.67 -23.62
C GLN A 83 14.31 31.04 -22.59
N LEU A 84 13.03 31.43 -22.56
CA LEU A 84 12.05 30.81 -21.64
C LEU A 84 11.81 29.36 -22.02
N THR A 85 11.65 29.07 -23.32
CA THR A 85 11.52 27.70 -23.83
C THR A 85 12.70 26.82 -23.42
N GLN A 86 13.94 27.32 -23.54
CA GLN A 86 15.13 26.58 -23.12
C GLN A 86 15.18 26.36 -21.60
N VAL A 87 14.83 27.37 -20.79
CA VAL A 87 14.81 27.26 -19.33
C VAL A 87 13.78 26.22 -18.86
N PHE A 88 12.55 26.27 -19.38
CA PHE A 88 11.51 25.28 -19.03
C PHE A 88 11.81 23.88 -19.57
N ALA A 89 12.42 23.78 -20.77
CA ALA A 89 12.88 22.48 -21.29
C ALA A 89 13.98 21.87 -20.40
N GLN A 90 14.96 22.67 -19.95
CA GLN A 90 16.00 22.23 -19.03
C GLN A 90 15.44 21.83 -17.67
N ARG A 91 14.51 22.61 -17.10
CA ARG A 91 13.82 22.27 -15.84
C ARG A 91 13.04 20.98 -15.96
N ARG A 92 12.25 20.82 -17.02
CA ARG A 92 11.50 19.59 -17.29
C ARG A 92 12.43 18.39 -17.38
N GLN A 93 13.55 18.52 -18.09
CA GLN A 93 14.55 17.45 -18.20
C GLN A 93 15.20 17.12 -16.84
N GLN A 94 15.48 18.11 -16.01
CA GLN A 94 16.00 17.90 -14.65
C GLN A 94 14.96 17.19 -13.77
N GLN A 95 13.71 17.67 -13.77
CA GLN A 95 12.60 17.04 -13.04
C GLN A 95 12.37 15.60 -13.49
N GLU A 96 12.34 15.33 -14.81
CA GLU A 96 12.24 13.97 -15.33
C GLU A 96 13.39 13.08 -14.88
N GLN A 97 14.62 13.59 -14.81
CA GLN A 97 15.77 12.83 -14.30
C GLN A 97 15.65 12.55 -12.80
N GLU A 98 15.18 13.50 -12.00
CA GLU A 98 14.93 13.31 -10.57
C GLU A 98 13.82 12.30 -10.32
N ILE A 99 12.69 12.43 -11.02
CA ILE A 99 11.58 11.48 -10.99
C ILE A 99 12.07 10.08 -11.39
N ARG A 100 12.84 9.96 -12.48
CA ARG A 100 13.43 8.67 -12.90
C ARG A 100 14.31 8.06 -11.82
N LYS A 101 15.18 8.85 -11.17
CA LYS A 101 16.01 8.35 -10.06
C LYS A 101 15.18 7.84 -8.89
N VAL A 102 14.09 8.55 -8.55
CA VAL A 102 13.15 8.10 -7.49
C VAL A 102 12.46 6.80 -7.91
N VAL A 103 11.95 6.72 -9.15
CA VAL A 103 11.32 5.50 -9.68
C VAL A 103 12.31 4.33 -9.69
N GLU A 104 13.54 4.54 -10.16
CA GLU A 104 14.60 3.52 -10.16
C GLU A 104 14.95 3.07 -8.73
N ALA A 105 15.09 4.01 -7.79
CA ALA A 105 15.35 3.68 -6.38
C ALA A 105 14.20 2.87 -5.76
N VAL A 106 12.95 3.24 -6.05
CA VAL A 106 11.76 2.51 -5.62
C VAL A 106 11.69 1.13 -6.28
N GLN A 107 12.09 1.00 -7.54
CA GLN A 107 12.23 -0.28 -8.23
C GLN A 107 13.24 -1.19 -7.57
N VAL A 108 14.40 -0.67 -7.16
CA VAL A 108 15.40 -1.48 -6.45
C VAL A 108 14.89 -1.94 -5.08
N ILE A 109 14.22 -1.07 -4.32
CA ILE A 109 13.69 -1.41 -2.99
C ILE A 109 12.66 -2.55 -3.06
N GLY A 110 11.85 -2.59 -4.11
CA GLY A 110 10.79 -3.58 -4.20
C GLY A 110 11.08 -4.84 -5.03
N HIS A 111 12.22 -4.89 -5.74
CA HIS A 111 12.62 -5.99 -6.62
C HIS A 111 13.50 -7.05 -5.91
N GLU A 112 13.62 -7.03 -4.58
CA GLU A 112 14.26 -8.16 -3.89
C GLU A 112 13.54 -9.48 -4.21
N SER A 113 14.29 -10.57 -4.39
CA SER A 113 13.74 -11.81 -4.93
C SER A 113 12.54 -12.30 -4.10
N ARG A 114 11.46 -12.54 -4.82
CA ARG A 114 10.21 -13.05 -4.25
C ARG A 114 10.16 -14.53 -4.49
N ASP A 115 10.92 -15.22 -3.66
CA ASP A 115 11.00 -16.67 -3.74
C ASP A 115 9.61 -17.27 -3.52
N MET A 116 9.25 -18.17 -4.42
CA MET A 116 8.04 -18.94 -4.32
C MET A 116 8.18 -19.97 -3.22
N LEU A 117 7.09 -20.22 -2.49
CA LEU A 117 7.02 -21.33 -1.54
C LEU A 117 7.03 -22.68 -2.29
N VAL A 118 6.44 -22.70 -3.49
CA VAL A 118 6.41 -23.86 -4.37
C VAL A 118 6.75 -23.44 -5.80
N ASP A 119 7.93 -23.84 -6.25
CA ASP A 119 8.38 -23.59 -7.61
C ASP A 119 7.48 -24.27 -8.66
N GLY A 120 7.22 -23.56 -9.76
CA GLY A 120 6.42 -24.07 -10.87
C GLY A 120 4.92 -24.11 -10.62
N LEU A 121 4.43 -23.63 -9.46
CA LEU A 121 2.99 -23.49 -9.22
C LEU A 121 2.42 -22.24 -9.90
N PHE A 122 3.11 -21.09 -9.80
CA PHE A 122 2.68 -19.79 -10.33
C PHE A 122 3.61 -19.29 -11.45
N PRO A 123 3.15 -18.41 -12.37
CA PRO A 123 1.80 -17.84 -12.51
C PRO A 123 0.81 -18.74 -13.27
N LYS A 124 1.30 -19.79 -13.93
CA LYS A 124 0.49 -20.77 -14.66
C LYS A 124 0.69 -22.14 -14.05
N ALA A 125 -0.38 -22.72 -13.54
CA ALA A 125 -0.36 -24.08 -13.02
C ALA A 125 -0.09 -25.09 -14.16
N PRO A 126 0.54 -26.24 -13.86
CA PRO A 126 0.70 -27.31 -14.85
C PRO A 126 -0.66 -27.76 -15.43
N GLU A 127 -0.68 -28.06 -16.74
CA GLU A 127 -1.86 -28.61 -17.41
C GLU A 127 -2.17 -30.03 -16.91
N ASP A 128 -1.14 -30.80 -16.56
CA ASP A 128 -1.30 -32.13 -15.96
C ASP A 128 -1.94 -32.01 -14.57
N VAL A 129 -3.14 -32.58 -14.43
CA VAL A 129 -3.95 -32.50 -13.21
C VAL A 129 -3.25 -33.16 -12.02
N THR A 130 -2.53 -34.25 -12.23
CA THR A 130 -1.81 -34.96 -11.17
C THR A 130 -0.65 -34.11 -10.65
N GLN A 131 0.14 -33.55 -11.56
CA GLN A 131 1.26 -32.67 -11.22
C GLN A 131 0.75 -31.42 -10.51
N ARG A 132 -0.29 -30.76 -11.03
CA ARG A 132 -0.92 -29.60 -10.42
C ARG A 132 -1.41 -29.90 -9.01
N ASN A 133 -2.16 -30.99 -8.82
CA ASN A 133 -2.66 -31.38 -7.50
C ASN A 133 -1.52 -31.72 -6.53
N SER A 134 -0.41 -32.27 -7.03
CA SER A 134 0.79 -32.50 -6.22
C SER A 134 1.40 -31.18 -5.73
N LEU A 135 1.55 -30.18 -6.60
CA LEU A 135 2.08 -28.85 -6.22
C LEU A 135 1.13 -28.11 -5.27
N LEU A 136 -0.18 -28.18 -5.48
CA LEU A 136 -1.17 -27.61 -4.57
C LEU A 136 -1.08 -28.23 -3.17
N ASN A 137 -0.93 -29.56 -3.09
CA ASN A 137 -0.71 -30.25 -1.82
C ASN A 137 0.67 -29.93 -1.21
N GLN A 138 1.68 -29.67 -2.03
CA GLN A 138 2.98 -29.23 -1.56
C GLN A 138 2.89 -27.85 -0.90
N MET A 139 2.09 -26.93 -1.45
CA MET A 139 1.85 -25.62 -0.85
C MET A 139 1.27 -25.74 0.56
N VAL A 140 0.26 -26.60 0.73
CA VAL A 140 -0.32 -26.90 2.06
C VAL A 140 0.76 -27.42 3.02
N LYS A 141 1.59 -28.36 2.57
CA LYS A 141 2.69 -28.92 3.39
C LYS A 141 3.72 -27.88 3.81
N GLU A 142 4.07 -26.94 2.92
CA GLU A 142 4.99 -25.84 3.24
C GLU A 142 4.43 -24.91 4.33
N LEU A 143 3.11 -24.73 4.38
CA LEU A 143 2.44 -23.86 5.35
C LEU A 143 2.12 -24.55 6.70
N GLU A 144 1.67 -25.81 6.67
CA GLU A 144 1.12 -26.52 7.84
C GLU A 144 2.15 -27.09 8.81
N TRP A 145 3.39 -27.34 8.36
CA TRP A 145 4.27 -28.37 8.94
C TRP A 145 4.24 -28.50 10.48
N ARG A 146 3.81 -29.69 10.94
CA ARG A 146 3.94 -30.22 12.30
C ARG A 146 4.92 -31.42 12.30
N GLY A 147 6.21 -31.15 12.48
CA GLY A 147 7.12 -31.97 13.32
C GLY A 147 7.49 -33.43 12.96
N ALA A 148 7.90 -33.78 11.73
CA ALA A 148 8.46 -35.12 11.47
C ALA A 148 9.79 -35.20 10.68
N ASN A 149 10.08 -34.26 9.76
CA ASN A 149 11.21 -34.40 8.81
C ASN A 149 12.09 -33.15 8.69
N ASP A 150 12.56 -32.60 9.81
CA ASP A 150 13.67 -31.61 9.88
C ASP A 150 13.57 -30.35 8.97
N ARG A 151 12.39 -30.08 8.39
CA ARG A 151 12.13 -28.94 7.49
C ARG A 151 11.25 -27.92 8.19
N THR A 152 11.74 -26.70 8.32
CA THR A 152 11.01 -25.59 8.92
C THR A 152 9.86 -25.14 8.01
N SER A 153 8.64 -25.03 8.56
CA SER A 153 7.47 -24.47 7.86
C SER A 153 7.77 -23.06 7.32
N ALA A 154 7.01 -22.58 6.33
CA ALA A 154 7.14 -21.22 5.81
C ALA A 154 7.13 -20.17 6.92
N TYR A 155 6.17 -20.25 7.84
CA TYR A 155 6.08 -19.36 8.99
C TYR A 155 7.16 -19.63 10.05
N GLY A 156 7.62 -20.87 10.20
CA GLY A 156 8.78 -21.17 11.01
C GLY A 156 10.03 -20.48 10.47
N ARG A 157 10.20 -20.39 9.14
CA ARG A 157 11.29 -19.62 8.52
C ARG A 157 11.17 -18.13 8.84
N LEU A 158 9.95 -17.59 8.86
CA LEU A 158 9.70 -16.20 9.29
C LEU A 158 10.05 -15.99 10.77
N LEU A 159 9.67 -16.91 11.64
CA LEU A 159 10.05 -16.87 13.06
C LEU A 159 11.57 -16.95 13.24
N SER A 160 12.24 -17.87 12.54
CA SER A 160 13.70 -17.96 12.57
C SER A 160 14.39 -16.70 12.06
N MET A 161 13.83 -16.06 11.01
CA MET A 161 14.36 -14.81 10.44
C MET A 161 14.40 -13.68 11.48
N VAL A 162 13.38 -13.56 12.35
CA VAL A 162 13.37 -12.56 13.44
C VAL A 162 14.02 -13.08 14.74
N ARG A 163 14.70 -14.23 14.69
CA ARG A 163 15.22 -14.94 15.88
C ARG A 163 14.17 -15.02 16.99
N ALA A 164 12.95 -15.40 16.60
CA ALA A 164 11.82 -15.49 17.50
C ALA A 164 11.93 -16.69 18.44
N GLY A 165 11.35 -16.53 19.63
CA GLY A 165 11.14 -17.63 20.54
C GLY A 165 10.17 -17.29 21.66
N THR A 166 9.94 -18.28 22.52
CA THR A 166 9.12 -18.17 23.72
C THR A 166 9.98 -17.84 24.94
N PRO A 167 9.38 -17.24 26.00
CA PRO A 167 10.02 -17.23 27.31
C PRO A 167 10.26 -18.66 27.81
N PRO A 168 11.11 -18.87 28.83
CA PRO A 168 11.30 -20.19 29.42
C PRO A 168 9.99 -20.78 29.91
N ASP A 169 9.80 -22.10 29.75
CA ASP A 169 8.62 -22.79 30.26
C ASP A 169 8.56 -22.65 31.79
N GLY A 170 7.51 -21.98 32.27
CA GLY A 170 7.30 -21.72 33.68
C GLY A 170 7.12 -23.00 34.51
N ALA A 171 6.59 -24.08 33.92
CA ALA A 171 6.42 -25.36 34.61
C ALA A 171 7.79 -26.03 34.85
N MET A 172 8.61 -26.15 33.79
CA MET A 172 9.96 -26.70 33.91
C MET A 172 10.85 -25.87 34.82
N LEU A 173 10.75 -24.53 34.73
CA LEU A 173 11.50 -23.65 35.61
C LEU A 173 11.04 -23.80 37.07
N GLY A 174 9.74 -23.94 37.31
CA GLY A 174 9.19 -24.19 38.64
C GLY A 174 9.71 -25.49 39.26
N GLU A 175 9.73 -26.58 38.50
CA GLU A 175 10.30 -27.86 38.94
C GLU A 175 11.78 -27.72 39.32
N ARG A 176 12.58 -27.09 38.45
CA ARG A 176 14.00 -26.84 38.71
C ARG A 176 14.24 -25.98 39.95
N LEU A 177 13.41 -24.97 40.18
CA LEU A 177 13.51 -24.10 41.36
C LEU A 177 13.12 -24.86 42.64
N ASN A 178 12.14 -25.76 42.58
CA ASN A 178 11.75 -26.62 43.70
C ASN A 178 12.88 -27.60 44.08
N ASP A 179 13.52 -28.22 43.10
CA ASP A 179 14.67 -29.11 43.32
C ASP A 179 15.85 -28.37 43.95
N LEU A 180 16.13 -27.15 43.47
CA LEU A 180 17.17 -26.30 44.03
C LEU A 180 16.84 -25.91 45.48
N LYS A 181 15.58 -25.54 45.76
CA LYS A 181 15.11 -25.23 47.12
C LYS A 181 15.32 -26.43 48.04
N ALA A 182 14.88 -27.62 47.64
CA ALA A 182 15.02 -28.85 48.43
C ALA A 182 16.49 -29.20 48.70
N THR A 183 17.37 -29.01 47.71
CA THR A 183 18.81 -29.23 47.83
C THR A 183 19.44 -28.28 48.85
N GLU A 184 19.12 -26.98 48.80
CA GLU A 184 19.64 -26.00 49.75
C GLU A 184 19.13 -26.23 51.17
N THR A 185 17.83 -26.50 51.34
CA THR A 185 17.26 -26.83 52.65
C THR A 185 17.95 -28.06 53.26
N THR A 186 18.15 -29.11 52.45
CA THR A 186 18.86 -30.32 52.90
C THR A 186 20.31 -30.02 53.28
N ARG A 187 21.02 -29.17 52.52
CA ARG A 187 22.39 -28.76 52.82
C ARG A 187 22.51 -28.06 54.17
N ILE A 188 21.57 -27.17 54.49
CA ILE A 188 21.54 -26.45 55.77
C ILE A 188 21.25 -27.41 56.92
N GLN A 189 20.26 -28.29 56.76
CA GLN A 189 19.92 -29.29 57.78
C GLN A 189 21.08 -30.27 58.03
N GLN A 190 21.80 -30.69 56.98
CA GLN A 190 22.99 -31.56 57.10
C GLN A 190 24.16 -30.89 57.81
N SER A 191 24.24 -29.56 57.79
CA SER A 191 25.25 -28.80 58.56
C SER A 191 24.95 -28.74 60.06
N GLY A 192 23.85 -29.34 60.52
CA GLY A 192 23.44 -29.36 61.92
C GLY A 192 22.65 -28.12 62.35
N ASN A 193 22.38 -27.20 61.44
CA ASN A 193 21.61 -25.98 61.69
C ASN A 193 20.11 -26.23 61.49
N GLN A 194 19.28 -25.66 62.36
CA GLN A 194 17.85 -25.52 62.10
C GLN A 194 17.64 -24.42 61.06
N LEU A 195 16.64 -24.59 60.21
CA LEU A 195 16.29 -23.59 59.20
C LEU A 195 15.82 -22.31 59.91
N THR A 196 16.61 -21.25 59.82
CA THR A 196 16.27 -19.94 60.40
C THR A 196 15.52 -19.07 59.37
N PRO A 197 14.80 -18.01 59.81
CA PRO A 197 14.20 -17.06 58.88
C PRO A 197 15.23 -16.43 57.92
N ASP A 198 16.43 -16.13 58.40
CA ASP A 198 17.51 -15.58 57.58
C ASP A 198 17.98 -16.58 56.49
N ASP A 199 17.95 -17.89 56.79
CA ASP A 199 18.24 -18.94 55.80
C ASP A 199 17.13 -19.03 54.74
N GLU A 200 15.87 -18.86 55.14
CA GLU A 200 14.73 -18.87 54.21
C GLU A 200 14.79 -17.69 53.24
N ASP A 201 15.11 -16.48 53.73
CA ASP A 201 15.30 -15.29 52.91
C ASP A 201 16.49 -15.46 51.95
N ALA A 202 17.62 -16.01 52.43
CA ALA A 202 18.78 -16.28 51.58
C ALA A 202 18.48 -17.31 50.48
N ILE A 203 17.69 -18.35 50.78
CA ILE A 203 17.22 -19.30 49.77
C ILE A 203 16.29 -18.59 48.78
N ALA A 204 15.35 -17.77 49.24
CA ALA A 204 14.43 -17.03 48.39
C ALA A 204 15.19 -16.13 47.40
N ASP A 205 16.15 -15.34 47.88
CA ASP A 205 17.01 -14.49 47.06
C ASP A 205 17.78 -15.30 46.00
N LYS A 206 18.30 -16.47 46.40
CA LYS A 206 18.98 -17.37 45.46
C LYS A 206 18.04 -17.89 44.38
N LEU A 207 16.82 -18.28 44.73
CA LEU A 207 15.81 -18.76 43.77
C LEU A 207 15.40 -17.64 42.80
N ILE A 208 15.21 -16.41 43.30
CA ILE A 208 14.93 -15.23 42.48
C ILE A 208 16.08 -14.98 41.51
N GLY A 209 17.32 -15.00 41.99
CA GLY A 209 18.52 -14.82 41.17
C GLY A 209 18.63 -15.87 40.05
N VAL A 210 18.36 -17.15 40.36
CA VAL A 210 18.35 -18.22 39.36
C VAL A 210 17.23 -18.03 38.35
N ARG A 211 16.00 -17.72 38.80
CA ARG A 211 14.85 -17.47 37.94
C ARG A 211 15.12 -16.33 36.96
N LEU A 212 15.55 -15.18 37.48
CA LEU A 212 15.88 -14.01 36.68
C LEU A 212 17.06 -14.30 35.74
N GLY A 213 18.08 -15.04 36.19
CA GLY A 213 19.18 -15.48 35.36
C GLY A 213 18.74 -16.32 34.16
N GLN A 214 17.78 -17.24 34.35
CA GLN A 214 17.22 -18.02 33.24
C GLN A 214 16.44 -17.16 32.25
N TYR A 215 15.68 -16.16 32.74
CA TYR A 215 14.97 -15.22 31.88
C TYR A 215 15.93 -14.38 31.05
N LYS A 216 17.01 -13.86 31.65
CA LYS A 216 18.06 -13.11 30.96
C LYS A 216 18.75 -13.94 29.89
N LEU A 217 19.23 -15.15 30.25
CA LEU A 217 19.86 -16.06 29.30
C LEU A 217 18.96 -16.34 28.10
N ARG A 218 17.67 -16.58 28.33
CA ARG A 218 16.73 -16.81 27.24
C ARG A 218 16.50 -15.56 26.39
N ALA A 219 16.39 -14.38 27.02
CA ALA A 219 16.25 -13.12 26.32
C ALA A 219 17.47 -12.79 25.45
N ASP A 220 18.67 -13.21 25.86
CA ASP A 220 19.93 -13.02 25.14
C ASP A 220 20.05 -13.89 23.88
N GLU A 221 19.42 -15.07 23.88
CA GLU A 221 19.38 -15.98 22.73
C GLU A 221 18.46 -15.48 21.60
N LEU A 222 17.45 -14.69 21.95
CA LEU A 222 16.38 -14.24 21.06
C LEU A 222 16.59 -12.79 20.66
N SER A 223 16.04 -12.39 19.51
CA SER A 223 15.92 -10.97 19.17
C SER A 223 14.54 -10.41 19.49
N THR A 224 13.52 -11.27 19.43
CA THR A 224 12.12 -10.92 19.65
C THR A 224 11.38 -12.10 20.30
N TYR A 225 10.54 -11.85 21.29
CA TYR A 225 9.56 -12.85 21.73
C TYR A 225 8.40 -12.91 20.74
N MET A 226 8.20 -14.05 20.09
CA MET A 226 7.10 -14.26 19.17
C MET A 226 6.83 -15.76 19.05
N GLN A 227 5.55 -16.09 18.92
CA GLN A 227 5.08 -17.43 18.68
C GLN A 227 4.27 -17.48 17.40
N GLN A 228 4.03 -18.71 16.94
CA GLN A 228 3.27 -18.96 15.73
C GLN A 228 1.82 -18.45 15.85
N ASP A 229 1.24 -18.46 17.04
CA ASP A 229 -0.11 -17.93 17.33
C ASP A 229 -0.23 -16.40 17.16
N ALA A 230 0.88 -15.67 17.07
CA ALA A 230 0.86 -14.24 16.81
C ALA A 230 0.35 -13.91 15.39
N PHE A 231 0.48 -14.83 14.43
CA PHE A 231 -0.09 -14.64 13.10
C PHE A 231 -1.60 -14.87 13.16
N LEU A 232 -2.41 -13.90 12.73
CA LEU A 232 -3.88 -13.97 12.70
C LEU A 232 -4.41 -13.57 11.30
N TYR A 233 -5.49 -14.21 10.85
CA TYR A 233 -6.17 -13.86 9.59
C TYR A 233 -7.38 -12.96 9.76
N THR A 234 -8.04 -12.99 10.92
CA THR A 234 -9.23 -12.18 11.20
C THR A 234 -9.24 -11.83 12.69
N ASN A 235 -10.10 -10.88 13.09
CA ASN A 235 -10.37 -10.61 14.50
C ASN A 235 -10.99 -11.80 15.26
N ASP A 236 -11.38 -12.88 14.57
CA ASP A 236 -11.74 -14.14 15.20
C ASP A 236 -10.46 -14.93 15.56
N ALA A 237 -10.05 -14.78 16.82
CA ALA A 237 -8.88 -15.42 17.42
C ALA A 237 -8.93 -16.97 17.43
N ARG A 238 -9.96 -17.60 16.86
CA ARG A 238 -10.19 -19.06 16.91
C ARG A 238 -9.71 -19.82 15.69
N VAL A 239 -9.26 -19.13 14.63
CA VAL A 239 -8.72 -19.78 13.43
C VAL A 239 -7.24 -19.41 13.32
N PRO A 240 -6.33 -20.27 13.80
CA PRO A 240 -4.92 -20.10 13.48
C PRO A 240 -4.78 -20.03 11.95
N PRO A 241 -3.88 -19.21 11.40
CA PRO A 241 -3.63 -19.19 9.96
C PRO A 241 -3.04 -20.51 9.43
N PHE A 242 -2.80 -21.45 10.33
CA PHE A 242 -2.13 -22.72 10.11
C PHE A 242 -3.13 -23.80 9.81
N ALA A 243 -3.03 -24.26 8.57
CA ALA A 243 -4.03 -25.02 7.86
C ALA A 243 -5.24 -24.13 7.56
N PRO A 244 -5.49 -23.77 6.29
CA PRO A 244 -6.89 -23.72 5.87
C PRO A 244 -7.51 -25.03 6.39
N ASN A 245 -8.76 -25.04 6.79
CA ASN A 245 -9.41 -26.32 7.10
C ASN A 245 -9.59 -27.10 5.78
N THR A 246 -8.48 -27.55 5.22
CA THR A 246 -8.30 -28.31 3.98
C THR A 246 -8.21 -29.79 4.29
N TYR A 247 -8.47 -30.21 5.53
CA TYR A 247 -8.57 -31.62 5.89
C TYR A 247 -9.52 -32.33 4.92
N GLY A 248 -8.95 -33.06 3.97
CA GLY A 248 -9.68 -33.79 2.94
C GLY A 248 -10.03 -33.05 1.64
N ARG A 249 -9.61 -31.79 1.42
CA ARG A 249 -9.78 -31.10 0.12
C ARG A 249 -8.47 -30.60 -0.46
N ILE A 250 -8.36 -30.68 -1.79
CA ILE A 250 -7.31 -30.01 -2.56
C ILE A 250 -7.68 -28.51 -2.60
N PRO A 251 -6.77 -27.60 -2.25
CA PRO A 251 -7.05 -26.17 -2.30
C PRO A 251 -7.21 -25.67 -3.74
N LYS A 252 -7.91 -24.55 -3.91
CA LYS A 252 -8.00 -23.90 -5.23
C LYS A 252 -6.64 -23.28 -5.59
N TYR A 253 -6.42 -23.10 -6.88
CA TYR A 253 -5.18 -22.52 -7.39
C TYR A 253 -5.00 -21.06 -6.94
N GLU A 254 -6.07 -20.28 -7.04
CA GLU A 254 -6.15 -18.89 -6.62
C GLU A 254 -5.99 -18.73 -5.10
N GLU A 255 -6.49 -19.71 -4.34
CA GLU A 255 -6.36 -19.76 -2.89
C GLU A 255 -4.88 -19.91 -2.47
N CYS A 256 -4.14 -20.78 -3.16
CA CYS A 256 -2.71 -20.92 -2.95
C CYS A 256 -1.95 -19.62 -3.27
N PHE A 257 -2.37 -18.88 -4.30
CA PHE A 257 -1.72 -17.62 -4.64
C PHE A 257 -1.92 -16.58 -3.54
N VAL A 258 -3.12 -16.48 -2.96
CA VAL A 258 -3.37 -15.58 -1.84
C VAL A 258 -2.45 -15.91 -0.66
N TRP A 259 -2.25 -17.19 -0.33
CA TRP A 259 -1.31 -17.56 0.73
C TRP A 259 0.14 -17.21 0.40
N GLN A 260 0.56 -17.38 -0.85
CA GLN A 260 1.89 -16.97 -1.31
C GLN A 260 2.08 -15.45 -1.15
N TYR A 261 1.07 -14.68 -1.53
CA TYR A 261 1.11 -13.23 -1.43
C TYR A 261 1.11 -12.78 0.05
N ASP A 262 0.27 -13.38 0.88
CA ASP A 262 0.22 -13.13 2.31
C ASP A 262 1.55 -13.42 2.99
N TYR A 263 2.21 -14.53 2.60
CA TYR A 263 3.56 -14.85 3.05
C TYR A 263 4.58 -13.75 2.72
N TRP A 264 4.55 -13.19 1.50
CA TRP A 264 5.47 -12.11 1.12
C TRP A 264 5.25 -10.85 1.95
N ILE A 265 3.99 -10.48 2.21
CA ILE A 265 3.66 -9.30 3.03
C ILE A 265 4.16 -9.47 4.46
N LEU A 266 3.91 -10.63 5.06
CA LEU A 266 4.40 -10.94 6.40
C LEU A 266 5.93 -10.94 6.46
N ARG A 267 6.59 -11.46 5.41
CA ARG A 267 8.05 -11.42 5.27
C ARG A 267 8.55 -9.98 5.30
N ASP A 268 7.95 -9.08 4.53
CA ASP A 268 8.42 -7.68 4.43
C ASP A 268 8.25 -6.93 5.76
N VAL A 269 7.09 -7.09 6.42
CA VAL A 269 6.84 -6.49 7.75
C VAL A 269 7.82 -7.03 8.79
N LEU A 270 8.06 -8.33 8.82
CA LEU A 270 9.02 -8.92 9.77
C LEU A 270 10.46 -8.57 9.44
N ARG A 271 10.82 -8.33 8.18
CA ARG A 271 12.15 -7.82 7.82
C ARG A 271 12.38 -6.40 8.33
N ALA A 272 11.33 -5.56 8.36
CA ALA A 272 11.44 -4.26 9.01
C ALA A 272 11.72 -4.40 10.51
N VAL A 273 11.12 -5.40 11.17
CA VAL A 273 11.44 -5.73 12.55
C VAL A 273 12.90 -6.21 12.70
N VAL A 274 13.39 -7.09 11.81
CA VAL A 274 14.80 -7.51 11.81
C VAL A 274 15.72 -6.30 11.70
N LYS A 275 15.44 -5.38 10.77
CA LYS A 275 16.23 -4.17 10.56
C LYS A 275 16.20 -3.25 11.78
N ALA A 276 15.05 -3.10 12.44
CA ALA A 276 14.94 -2.34 13.69
C ALA A 276 15.70 -3.00 14.86
N ASN A 277 15.78 -4.33 14.86
CA ASN A 277 16.48 -5.18 15.85
C ASN A 277 17.89 -5.57 15.39
N SER A 278 18.51 -4.76 14.54
CA SER A 278 19.90 -4.94 14.14
C SER A 278 20.77 -3.79 14.66
N ASN A 279 22.02 -4.08 15.01
CA ASN A 279 23.00 -3.04 15.36
C ASN A 279 23.47 -2.29 14.09
N GLU A 280 24.39 -1.33 14.24
CA GLU A 280 24.93 -0.54 13.12
C GLU A 280 25.63 -1.39 12.05
N ASN A 281 26.10 -2.60 12.41
CA ASN A 281 26.72 -3.56 11.50
C ASN A 281 25.70 -4.49 10.82
N GLY A 282 24.41 -4.35 11.12
CA GLY A 282 23.36 -5.23 10.61
C GLY A 282 23.25 -6.58 11.34
N GLU A 283 23.91 -6.75 12.49
CA GLU A 283 23.82 -7.98 13.27
C GLU A 283 22.62 -7.94 14.22
N PRO A 284 21.88 -9.05 14.42
CA PRO A 284 20.70 -9.05 15.27
C PRO A 284 21.06 -8.85 16.75
N THR A 285 20.31 -7.98 17.43
CA THR A 285 20.45 -7.72 18.88
C THR A 285 19.69 -8.73 19.73
N SER A 286 20.04 -8.85 21.01
CA SER A 286 19.26 -9.61 21.99
C SER A 286 17.97 -8.86 22.37
N VAL A 287 16.96 -9.54 22.94
CA VAL A 287 15.71 -8.87 23.35
C VAL A 287 15.97 -7.63 24.23
N PRO A 288 16.83 -7.66 25.27
CA PRO A 288 17.09 -6.48 26.10
C PRO A 288 17.61 -5.27 25.32
N ASP A 289 18.32 -5.48 24.22
CA ASP A 289 18.90 -4.42 23.38
C ASP A 289 18.05 -4.08 22.15
N SER A 290 17.16 -4.98 21.73
CA SER A 290 16.28 -4.84 20.56
C SER A 290 15.29 -3.69 20.68
N THR A 291 14.87 -3.15 19.54
CA THR A 291 13.81 -2.13 19.48
C THR A 291 12.45 -2.78 19.76
N VAL A 292 12.12 -3.85 19.02
CA VAL A 292 10.93 -4.66 19.20
C VAL A 292 11.27 -5.83 20.10
N LYS A 293 10.68 -5.87 21.29
CA LYS A 293 10.95 -6.89 22.30
C LYS A 293 10.04 -8.10 22.12
N ARG A 294 8.79 -7.87 21.74
CA ARG A 294 7.77 -8.91 21.56
C ARG A 294 6.79 -8.54 20.46
N ILE A 295 6.34 -9.53 19.70
CA ILE A 295 5.21 -9.40 18.77
C ILE A 295 4.08 -10.27 19.32
N THR A 296 2.95 -9.67 19.66
CA THR A 296 1.78 -10.37 20.20
C THR A 296 0.75 -10.67 19.12
N ARG A 297 0.71 -9.85 18.07
CA ARG A 297 -0.27 -9.98 16.99
C ARG A 297 0.29 -9.43 15.68
N VAL A 298 0.05 -10.16 14.61
CA VAL A 298 0.19 -9.72 13.21
C VAL A 298 -1.10 -10.14 12.52
N LEU A 299 -2.00 -9.18 12.30
CA LEU A 299 -3.27 -9.38 11.64
C LEU A 299 -3.17 -8.79 10.23
N GLN A 300 -3.42 -9.63 9.24
CA GLN A 300 -3.43 -9.20 7.85
C GLN A 300 -4.87 -9.09 7.35
N ASN A 301 -5.22 -7.96 6.74
CA ASN A 301 -6.49 -7.87 6.01
C ASN A 301 -6.42 -8.80 4.78
N ARG A 302 -7.35 -9.74 4.70
CA ARG A 302 -7.44 -10.72 3.61
C ARG A 302 -7.51 -9.98 2.28
N SER A 303 -6.83 -10.51 1.25
CA SER A 303 -7.05 -10.01 -0.10
C SER A 303 -8.48 -10.32 -0.53
N ASP A 304 -9.16 -9.31 -1.06
CA ASP A 304 -10.50 -9.46 -1.61
C ASP A 304 -10.52 -10.27 -2.91
N TYR A 305 -9.36 -10.70 -3.45
CA TYR A 305 -9.29 -11.46 -4.70
C TYR A 305 -10.21 -12.67 -4.71
N LEU A 306 -10.29 -13.44 -3.62
CA LEU A 306 -11.16 -14.63 -3.58
C LEU A 306 -12.64 -14.24 -3.61
N THR A 307 -13.03 -13.19 -2.91
CA THR A 307 -14.40 -12.67 -2.94
C THR A 307 -14.76 -12.09 -4.29
N LEU A 308 -13.83 -11.39 -4.95
CA LEU A 308 -14.02 -10.86 -6.29
C LEU A 308 -14.13 -11.98 -7.34
N ILE A 309 -13.34 -13.05 -7.21
CA ILE A 309 -13.45 -14.25 -8.07
C ILE A 309 -14.81 -14.92 -7.87
N GLU A 310 -15.22 -15.18 -6.64
CA GLU A 310 -16.52 -15.79 -6.34
C GLU A 310 -17.68 -14.97 -6.91
N LYS A 311 -17.61 -13.64 -6.80
CA LYS A 311 -18.58 -12.73 -7.40
C LYS A 311 -18.57 -12.81 -8.93
N ALA A 312 -17.39 -12.78 -9.55
CA ALA A 312 -17.26 -12.88 -11.01
C ALA A 312 -17.78 -14.22 -11.55
N GLU A 313 -17.52 -15.33 -10.85
CA GLU A 313 -18.07 -16.64 -11.17
C GLU A 313 -19.61 -16.67 -11.05
N ALA A 314 -20.15 -16.07 -9.99
CA ALA A 314 -21.60 -15.97 -9.79
C ALA A 314 -22.30 -15.12 -10.86
N ASP A 315 -21.71 -13.98 -11.23
CA ASP A 315 -22.23 -13.12 -12.29
C ASP A 315 -22.26 -13.85 -13.64
N LYS A 316 -21.16 -14.55 -13.98
CA LYS A 316 -21.07 -15.41 -15.19
C LYS A 316 -22.15 -16.50 -15.19
N ALA A 317 -22.37 -17.16 -14.06
CA ALA A 317 -23.39 -18.21 -13.92
C ALA A 317 -24.83 -17.67 -14.09
N ASN A 318 -25.07 -16.42 -13.70
CA ASN A 318 -26.37 -15.76 -13.83
C ASN A 318 -26.61 -15.12 -15.20
N GLY A 319 -25.70 -15.30 -16.17
CA GLY A 319 -25.81 -14.71 -17.51
C GLY A 319 -25.74 -13.18 -17.51
N GLN A 320 -25.31 -12.59 -16.40
CA GLN A 320 -25.00 -11.16 -16.35
C GLN A 320 -23.60 -11.00 -16.93
N ALA A 321 -23.43 -10.01 -17.83
CA ALA A 321 -22.09 -9.55 -18.17
C ALA A 321 -21.45 -9.11 -16.85
N GLY A 322 -20.49 -9.91 -16.36
CA GLY A 322 -19.89 -9.69 -15.06
C GLY A 322 -19.52 -8.23 -14.93
N SER A 323 -19.98 -7.59 -13.86
CA SER A 323 -19.49 -6.27 -13.50
C SER A 323 -18.03 -6.46 -13.09
N MET A 324 -17.14 -6.59 -14.08
CA MET A 324 -15.73 -6.32 -13.84
C MET A 324 -15.72 -4.94 -13.23
N MET A 325 -15.09 -4.80 -12.08
CA MET A 325 -14.76 -3.49 -11.57
C MET A 325 -14.03 -2.81 -12.72
N GLU A 326 -14.66 -1.82 -13.34
CA GLU A 326 -14.07 -1.03 -14.40
C GLU A 326 -13.01 -0.18 -13.71
N ILE A 327 -11.92 -0.81 -13.29
CA ILE A 327 -10.70 -0.13 -12.88
C ILE A 327 -10.19 0.43 -14.19
N THR A 328 -10.51 1.70 -14.43
CA THR A 328 -10.09 2.41 -15.63
C THR A 328 -8.56 2.33 -15.68
N PHE A 329 -8.04 1.55 -16.62
CA PHE A 329 -6.61 1.46 -16.89
C PHE A 329 -6.21 2.74 -17.62
N GLY A 330 -5.90 3.78 -16.86
CA GLY A 330 -5.10 4.91 -17.35
C GLY A 330 -3.67 4.45 -17.57
N LEU A 331 -3.39 3.76 -18.70
CA LEU A 331 -2.03 3.49 -19.16
C LEU A 331 -1.34 4.75 -19.71
N GLU A 332 -2.02 5.90 -19.70
CA GLU A 332 -1.49 7.18 -20.15
C GLU A 332 -1.61 8.23 -19.03
N SER A 333 -0.52 8.49 -18.30
CA SER A 333 -0.25 9.74 -17.58
C SER A 333 -1.33 10.29 -16.62
N GLU A 334 -2.39 9.55 -16.33
CA GLU A 334 -3.48 10.04 -15.49
C GLU A 334 -2.94 10.11 -14.07
N GLN A 335 -2.69 11.34 -13.62
CA GLN A 335 -2.29 11.64 -12.27
C GLN A 335 -3.33 10.99 -11.35
N LEU A 336 -2.92 9.95 -10.63
CA LEU A 336 -3.80 9.29 -9.67
C LEU A 336 -4.15 10.31 -8.60
N GLU A 337 -5.39 10.79 -8.63
CA GLU A 337 -5.89 11.72 -7.61
C GLU A 337 -5.94 10.99 -6.26
N PRO A 338 -5.31 11.53 -5.21
CA PRO A 338 -5.31 10.90 -3.90
C PRO A 338 -6.72 10.89 -3.29
N ASP A 339 -7.16 9.73 -2.81
CA ASP A 339 -8.42 9.57 -2.09
C ASP A 339 -8.17 9.48 -0.57
N TYR A 340 -8.24 10.63 0.10
CA TYR A 340 -8.07 10.71 1.55
C TYR A 340 -9.29 10.23 2.35
N THR A 341 -10.38 9.84 1.68
CA THR A 341 -11.53 9.23 2.36
C THR A 341 -11.31 7.75 2.64
N GLU A 342 -10.47 7.08 1.83
CA GLU A 342 -10.12 5.66 1.95
C GLU A 342 -8.83 5.45 2.76
N SER A 343 -7.79 6.26 2.56
CA SER A 343 -6.51 6.15 3.29
C SER A 343 -5.89 7.51 3.56
N VAL A 344 -5.22 7.66 4.70
CA VAL A 344 -4.45 8.88 5.03
C VAL A 344 -3.29 9.13 4.06
N SER A 345 -2.82 8.08 3.35
CA SER A 345 -1.81 8.20 2.30
C SER A 345 -2.40 8.70 0.97
N GLY A 346 -3.74 8.75 0.85
CA GLY A 346 -4.44 9.01 -0.40
C GLY A 346 -4.44 7.82 -1.36
N ARG A 347 -3.85 6.67 -0.99
CA ARG A 347 -3.81 5.49 -1.86
C ARG A 347 -5.08 4.69 -1.71
N VAL A 348 -5.74 4.44 -2.84
CA VAL A 348 -6.76 3.40 -2.94
C VAL A 348 -6.14 2.00 -2.83
N LEU A 349 -6.94 1.04 -2.39
CA LEU A 349 -6.51 -0.34 -2.15
C LEU A 349 -5.89 -1.03 -3.38
N SER A 350 -6.36 -0.70 -4.59
CA SER A 350 -5.85 -1.28 -5.83
C SER A 350 -6.08 -0.32 -6.99
N ASN A 351 -5.09 -0.16 -7.87
CA ASN A 351 -5.21 0.60 -9.12
C ASN A 351 -4.34 0.01 -10.23
N GLY A 352 -4.34 0.62 -11.41
CA GLY A 352 -3.57 0.16 -12.57
C GLY A 352 -2.05 0.02 -12.36
N LEU A 353 -1.48 0.71 -11.36
CA LEU A 353 -0.02 0.76 -11.12
C LEU A 353 0.42 -0.11 -9.94
N TYR A 354 -0.37 -0.20 -8.87
CA TYR A 354 0.00 -0.89 -7.65
C TYR A 354 -1.18 -1.52 -6.91
N GLU A 355 -0.84 -2.47 -6.05
CA GLU A 355 -1.71 -3.07 -5.05
C GLU A 355 -1.30 -2.55 -3.67
N THR A 356 -2.27 -2.26 -2.82
CA THR A 356 -2.05 -1.81 -1.45
C THR A 356 -2.66 -2.83 -0.48
N ARG A 357 -1.97 -3.14 0.61
CA ARG A 357 -2.45 -4.04 1.67
C ARG A 357 -2.23 -3.43 3.04
N LEU A 358 -3.19 -3.64 3.93
CA LEU A 358 -3.09 -3.20 5.32
C LEU A 358 -2.71 -4.38 6.22
N VAL A 359 -1.73 -4.15 7.10
CA VAL A 359 -1.27 -5.08 8.12
C VAL A 359 -1.32 -4.38 9.47
N ASP A 360 -2.04 -4.98 10.41
CA ASP A 360 -2.08 -4.54 11.79
C ASP A 360 -1.09 -5.36 12.61
N ILE A 361 -0.11 -4.70 13.22
CA ILE A 361 0.86 -5.36 14.08
C ILE A 361 0.80 -4.76 15.49
N THR A 362 0.68 -5.63 16.50
CA THR A 362 0.83 -5.25 17.91
C THR A 362 2.18 -5.74 18.41
N VAL A 363 3.00 -4.79 18.85
CA VAL A 363 4.35 -5.04 19.36
C VAL A 363 4.52 -4.47 20.76
N ILE A 364 5.38 -5.08 21.56
CA ILE A 364 5.98 -4.44 22.73
C ILE A 364 7.37 -3.99 22.33
N ALA A 365 7.64 -2.70 22.43
CA ALA A 365 8.86 -2.08 21.96
C ALA A 365 9.46 -1.11 22.98
N SER A 366 10.77 -0.91 22.89
CA SER A 366 11.48 0.11 23.66
C SER A 366 11.01 1.49 23.24
N PHE A 367 10.47 2.27 24.19
CA PHE A 367 9.90 3.58 23.92
C PHE A 367 10.93 4.54 23.28
N ALA A 368 12.16 4.52 23.79
CA ALA A 368 13.25 5.36 23.31
C ALA A 368 13.70 5.01 21.88
N LYS A 369 13.49 3.77 21.44
CA LYS A 369 13.95 3.26 20.13
C LYS A 369 12.86 3.22 19.07
N LEU A 370 11.63 3.64 19.38
CA LEU A 370 10.52 3.65 18.41
C LEU A 370 10.82 4.38 17.09
N PRO A 371 11.51 5.53 17.06
CA PRO A 371 11.86 6.18 15.79
C PRO A 371 12.65 5.25 14.84
N LYS A 372 13.51 4.38 15.40
CA LYS A 372 14.27 3.38 14.63
C LYS A 372 13.36 2.33 14.00
N LEU A 373 12.29 1.92 14.68
CA LEU A 373 11.29 1.02 14.10
C LEU A 373 10.57 1.69 12.92
N PHE A 374 10.17 2.95 13.07
CA PHE A 374 9.48 3.68 11.99
C PHE A 374 10.36 3.86 10.76
N GLU A 375 11.62 4.22 10.96
CA GLU A 375 12.61 4.29 9.89
C GLU A 375 12.83 2.93 9.23
N ALA A 376 12.92 1.85 10.01
CA ALA A 376 13.09 0.51 9.47
C ALA A 376 11.89 0.08 8.60
N ILE A 377 10.66 0.40 9.00
CA ILE A 377 9.45 0.14 8.20
C ILE A 377 9.52 0.91 6.88
N ASN A 378 9.82 2.21 6.92
CA ASN A 378 9.86 3.06 5.73
C ASN A 378 10.99 2.72 4.74
N THR A 379 12.00 1.95 5.18
CA THR A 379 13.21 1.67 4.39
C THR A 379 13.42 0.18 4.06
N THR A 380 12.49 -0.70 4.42
CA THR A 380 12.56 -2.14 4.09
C THR A 380 11.76 -2.49 2.85
N GLY A 381 10.69 -1.75 2.57
CA GLY A 381 9.85 -1.90 1.40
C GLY A 381 9.09 -0.59 1.15
N ILE A 382 8.16 -0.59 0.20
CA ILE A 382 7.22 0.54 0.05
C ILE A 382 6.13 0.36 1.12
N MET A 383 6.46 0.71 2.35
CA MET A 383 5.57 0.62 3.50
C MET A 383 5.37 2.00 4.13
N SER A 384 4.20 2.24 4.72
CA SER A 384 3.86 3.48 5.41
C SER A 384 3.02 3.18 6.63
N ILE A 385 3.30 3.87 7.74
CA ILE A 385 2.50 3.76 8.96
C ILE A 385 1.31 4.71 8.80
N VAL A 386 0.10 4.15 8.70
CA VAL A 386 -1.15 4.91 8.51
C VAL A 386 -1.93 5.11 9.81
N GLY A 387 -1.62 4.31 10.84
CA GLY A 387 -2.24 4.41 12.16
C GLY A 387 -1.29 3.92 13.25
N MET A 388 -1.38 4.54 14.43
CA MET A 388 -0.61 4.14 15.60
C MET A 388 -1.41 4.38 16.88
N GLN A 389 -1.41 3.40 17.77
CA GLN A 389 -1.88 3.53 19.15
C GLN A 389 -0.81 3.00 20.10
N MET A 390 -0.71 3.58 21.29
CA MET A 390 0.35 3.26 22.24
C MET A 390 -0.17 3.23 23.68
N GLU A 391 0.26 2.23 24.43
CA GLU A 391 -0.09 2.05 25.83
C GLU A 391 1.14 1.61 26.65
N ALA A 392 1.18 1.98 27.92
CA ALA A 392 2.23 1.54 28.83
C ALA A 392 2.04 0.06 29.19
N VAL A 393 3.14 -0.69 29.26
CA VAL A 393 3.12 -2.12 29.62
C VAL A 393 3.46 -2.28 31.11
N ASP A 394 2.75 -3.18 31.78
CA ASP A 394 3.10 -3.65 33.11
C ASP A 394 4.24 -4.68 33.01
N ILE A 395 5.47 -4.18 33.19
CA ILE A 395 6.70 -4.97 33.06
C ILE A 395 6.76 -6.06 34.14
N GLU A 396 6.26 -5.82 35.35
CA GLU A 396 6.28 -6.80 36.43
C GLU A 396 5.36 -7.98 36.11
N LYS A 397 4.17 -7.70 35.57
CA LYS A 397 3.24 -8.73 35.10
C LYS A 397 3.86 -9.59 33.99
N ASP A 398 4.53 -8.98 33.03
CA ASP A 398 5.20 -9.69 31.94
C ASP A 398 6.42 -10.48 32.42
N LEU A 399 7.20 -9.93 33.35
CA LEU A 399 8.32 -10.63 33.98
C LEU A 399 7.86 -11.87 34.76
N ASN A 400 6.71 -11.79 35.42
CA ASN A 400 6.10 -12.94 36.10
C ASN A 400 5.70 -14.06 35.12
N GLN A 401 5.45 -13.73 33.86
CA GLN A 401 5.22 -14.69 32.76
C GLN A 401 6.52 -15.15 32.06
N GLY A 402 7.67 -14.64 32.49
CA GLY A 402 8.99 -15.01 31.97
C GLY A 402 9.50 -14.14 30.82
N PHE A 403 8.83 -13.05 30.50
CA PHE A 403 9.31 -12.08 29.52
C PHE A 403 10.27 -11.10 30.18
N TYR A 404 11.53 -11.10 29.74
CA TYR A 404 12.53 -10.13 30.21
C TYR A 404 12.89 -9.15 29.09
N TYR A 405 12.64 -7.87 29.31
CA TYR A 405 12.82 -6.81 28.30
C TYR A 405 14.05 -5.94 28.50
N GLY A 406 14.85 -6.20 29.53
CA GLY A 406 15.92 -5.31 29.97
C GLY A 406 15.44 -4.23 30.94
N ASP A 407 16.28 -3.21 31.13
CA ASP A 407 16.02 -2.12 32.08
C ASP A 407 15.32 -0.90 31.42
N GLU A 408 14.98 -1.01 30.13
CA GLU A 408 14.33 0.04 29.35
C GLU A 408 12.81 0.08 29.60
N TYR A 409 12.23 1.28 29.53
CA TYR A 409 10.78 1.42 29.47
C TYR A 409 10.25 0.88 28.14
N VAL A 410 9.26 0.00 28.23
CA VAL A 410 8.58 -0.58 27.08
C VAL A 410 7.13 -0.13 27.00
N VAL A 411 6.64 -0.06 25.77
CA VAL A 411 5.26 0.30 25.44
C VAL A 411 4.69 -0.74 24.48
N GLN A 412 3.40 -0.98 24.58
CA GLN A 412 2.65 -1.71 23.58
C GLN A 412 2.28 -0.71 22.49
N VAL A 413 2.60 -1.03 21.25
CA VAL A 413 2.29 -0.21 20.08
C VAL A 413 1.47 -1.05 19.11
N GLU A 414 0.29 -0.55 18.75
CA GLU A 414 -0.49 -1.07 17.65
C GLU A 414 -0.21 -0.20 16.43
N LEU A 415 0.30 -0.79 15.36
CA LEU A 415 0.63 -0.12 14.11
C LEU A 415 -0.28 -0.65 13.01
N ASN A 416 -0.89 0.27 12.25
CA ASN A 416 -1.52 -0.05 10.98
C ASN A 416 -0.51 0.32 9.88
N ILE A 417 -0.01 -0.70 9.17
CA ILE A 417 1.02 -0.57 8.15
C ILE A 417 0.37 -0.79 6.79
N GLU A 418 0.48 0.21 5.93
CA GLU A 418 0.16 0.13 4.52
C GLU A 418 1.38 -0.41 3.76
N VAL A 419 1.20 -1.46 2.97
CA VAL A 419 2.24 -2.12 2.18
C VAL A 419 1.85 -2.02 0.70
N VAL A 420 2.74 -1.46 -0.12
CA VAL A 420 2.48 -1.19 -1.55
C VAL A 420 3.32 -2.07 -2.44
N TYR A 421 2.67 -2.76 -3.37
CA TYR A 421 3.26 -3.70 -4.31
C TYR A 421 3.02 -3.21 -5.73
N GLN A 422 4.09 -2.89 -6.47
CA GLN A 422 3.93 -2.48 -7.86
C GLN A 422 3.51 -3.65 -8.74
N ARG A 423 2.51 -3.41 -9.61
CA ARG A 423 2.01 -4.43 -10.54
C ARG A 423 3.07 -4.84 -11.56
N SER A 424 3.99 -3.96 -11.92
CA SER A 424 5.12 -4.25 -12.81
C SER A 424 6.00 -5.42 -12.32
N TRP A 425 6.16 -5.58 -10.99
CA TRP A 425 6.97 -6.67 -10.42
C TRP A 425 6.13 -7.88 -10.08
N PHE A 426 4.88 -7.63 -9.66
CA PHE A 426 3.98 -8.64 -9.12
C PHE A 426 3.26 -9.42 -10.23
N SER A 427 2.94 -8.78 -11.36
CA SER A 427 2.12 -9.35 -12.46
C SER A 427 2.65 -10.66 -13.04
N GLN A 428 3.96 -10.86 -13.07
CA GLN A 428 4.58 -12.10 -13.54
C GLN A 428 4.25 -13.32 -12.66
N TYR A 429 3.75 -13.11 -11.44
CA TYR A 429 3.43 -14.15 -10.48
C TYR A 429 1.92 -14.38 -10.33
N ILE A 430 1.10 -13.43 -10.78
CA ILE A 430 -0.35 -13.46 -10.59
C ILE A 430 -0.98 -14.46 -11.57
N PRO A 431 -1.83 -15.39 -11.09
CA PRO A 431 -2.70 -16.21 -11.91
C PRO A 431 -3.53 -15.39 -12.90
N ASP A 432 -3.71 -15.90 -14.12
CA ASP A 432 -4.51 -15.21 -15.14
C ASP A 432 -5.97 -15.01 -14.68
N SER A 433 -6.54 -15.95 -13.93
CA SER A 433 -7.87 -15.82 -13.32
C SER A 433 -7.98 -14.64 -12.35
N ILE A 434 -6.90 -14.34 -11.61
CA ILE A 434 -6.84 -13.16 -10.72
C ILE A 434 -6.62 -11.89 -11.54
N LYS A 435 -5.75 -11.93 -12.57
CA LYS A 435 -5.52 -10.80 -13.47
C LYS A 435 -6.82 -10.32 -14.12
N GLU A 436 -7.64 -11.23 -14.64
CA GLU A 436 -8.93 -10.90 -15.25
C GLU A 436 -9.83 -10.11 -14.29
N VAL A 437 -9.91 -10.56 -13.03
CA VAL A 437 -10.82 -9.99 -12.02
C VAL A 437 -10.38 -8.60 -11.56
N ILE A 438 -9.08 -8.32 -11.56
CA ILE A 438 -8.50 -7.01 -11.17
C ILE A 438 -8.14 -6.14 -12.38
N GLY A 439 -8.63 -6.52 -13.57
CA GLY A 439 -8.50 -5.81 -14.83
C GLY A 439 -7.11 -5.83 -15.46
N MET A 440 -6.16 -6.62 -14.94
CA MET A 440 -4.82 -6.69 -15.51
C MET A 440 -4.81 -7.38 -16.88
N PRO A 441 -3.97 -6.92 -17.82
CA PRO A 441 -3.83 -7.58 -19.11
C PRO A 441 -3.34 -9.01 -18.91
N VAL A 442 -4.08 -9.96 -19.48
CA VAL A 442 -3.69 -11.36 -19.57
C VAL A 442 -2.89 -11.53 -20.87
N GLU A 443 -1.66 -12.04 -20.76
CA GLU A 443 -0.87 -12.43 -21.93
C GLU A 443 -1.60 -13.58 -22.63
N LYS A 444 -2.30 -13.27 -23.72
CA LYS A 444 -2.86 -14.30 -24.60
C LYS A 444 -1.69 -15.03 -25.25
N PRO A 445 -1.71 -16.37 -25.31
CA PRO A 445 -0.73 -17.10 -26.10
C PRO A 445 -0.78 -16.56 -27.53
N GLU A 446 0.38 -16.25 -28.11
CA GLU A 446 0.47 -15.88 -29.52
C GLU A 446 -0.24 -16.98 -30.32
N GLU A 447 -1.36 -16.65 -30.96
CA GLU A 447 -1.96 -17.53 -31.94
C GLU A 447 -0.93 -17.68 -33.05
N ASN A 448 -0.20 -18.80 -33.04
CA ASN A 448 0.62 -19.19 -34.18
C ASN A 448 -0.31 -19.34 -35.37
N PHE A 449 -0.40 -18.30 -36.20
CA PHE A 449 -1.03 -18.32 -37.52
C PHE A 449 -0.22 -19.15 -38.53
N GLU A 450 0.34 -20.29 -38.09
CA GLU A 450 0.94 -21.31 -38.95
C GLU A 450 -0.02 -22.49 -39.06
N ASP A 451 -1.18 -22.28 -39.72
CA ASP A 451 -1.93 -23.35 -40.41
C ASP A 451 -3.17 -22.76 -41.13
N ILE A 452 -2.92 -21.83 -42.05
CA ILE A 452 -3.85 -21.57 -43.14
C ILE A 452 -3.06 -21.67 -44.45
N GLY A 453 -2.75 -22.90 -44.85
CA GLY A 453 -2.13 -23.27 -46.12
C GLY A 453 -3.01 -24.22 -46.91
#